data_AF-A0A355E1H1-F1
#
_entry.id   AF-A0A355E1H1-F1
#
_cell.length_a   1.000
_cell.length_b   1.000
_cell.length_c   1.000
_cell.angle_alpha   90.00
_cell.angle_beta   90.00
_cell.angle_gamma   90.00
#
_symmetry.space_group_name_H-M   'P 1'
#
loop_
_entity.id
_entity.type
_entity.pdbx_description
1 polymer ?
#
loop_
_entity_poly.entity_id
_entity_poly.type
_entity_poly.pdbx_seq_one_letter_code
_entity_poly.pdbx_strand_id
1 'polypeptide(L)'
;GSKGTKVFALAGAIRNTGLVEVPIGMPLGDIIYDLGGGVPNGKRFKAAQLGGPSGGCIPRAHLDVPVDFDELIKVGAIMGSGGLIVMDEDTCMVDMARFFLDFVQDESCGKCPPCRIGSKRMLEIVTRICEGKGVEGDIERLEELGKQIRETSLCGLGQTAPNPVLSTIRHFRSEYEAHIREKRCPAGVCAGLVRAPCQSACPANVDVPGFVALVGQKKIAEALRLHERNLRRDVLQGLLGLKPAELPQFHIGEFGVGRGGLRHPNLWEGTVSGAEAEALAHEIALGHRGLLAYLREDGGRTARSATLWLTGRYYDLFGWMNPADALPEAAAAVAAGLGGKP
;
A
#
# COMPACT_ATOMS: atom_id res chain seq x y z
N GLY A 1 11.81 32.94 -14.88
CA GLY A 1 11.77 33.73 -13.64
C GLY A 1 10.71 34.79 -13.74
N SER A 2 9.47 34.40 -13.49
CA SER A 2 8.34 35.34 -13.48
C SER A 2 8.40 36.25 -12.25
N LYS A 3 7.90 37.49 -12.36
CA LYS A 3 7.99 38.51 -11.30
C LYS A 3 6.66 38.69 -10.57
N GLY A 4 6.72 39.10 -9.30
CA GLY A 4 5.55 39.44 -8.50
C GLY A 4 5.24 38.39 -7.44
N THR A 5 4.03 38.47 -6.88
CA THR A 5 3.50 37.54 -5.89
C THR A 5 2.35 36.72 -6.49
N LYS A 6 2.10 35.55 -5.91
CA LYS A 6 0.94 34.72 -6.24
C LYS A 6 0.23 34.32 -4.95
N VAL A 7 -1.10 34.39 -4.98
CA VAL A 7 -1.95 33.83 -3.92
C VAL A 7 -2.25 32.36 -4.21
N PHE A 8 -2.00 31.50 -3.23
CA PHE A 8 -2.37 30.09 -3.22
C PHE A 8 -3.44 29.81 -2.17
N ALA A 9 -4.42 28.97 -2.53
CA ALA A 9 -5.34 28.35 -1.60
C ALA A 9 -4.75 27.01 -1.16
N LEU A 10 -4.19 27.01 0.05
CA LEU A 10 -3.53 25.87 0.67
C LEU A 10 -4.57 25.00 1.39
N ALA A 11 -4.69 23.75 0.96
CA ALA A 11 -5.67 22.79 1.47
C ALA A 11 -5.11 21.36 1.49
N GLY A 12 -5.90 20.40 1.98
CA GLY A 12 -5.52 18.99 2.07
C GLY A 12 -4.87 18.63 3.40
N ALA A 13 -3.91 17.70 3.37
CA ALA A 13 -3.21 17.20 4.54
C ALA A 13 -2.12 18.17 5.03
N ILE A 14 -2.55 19.34 5.54
CA ILE A 14 -1.67 20.42 6.00
C ILE A 14 -2.20 21.05 7.28
N ARG A 15 -1.31 21.53 8.17
CA ARG A 15 -1.71 22.08 9.47
C ARG A 15 -2.42 23.42 9.34
N ASN A 16 -1.87 24.32 8.53
CA ASN A 16 -2.41 25.65 8.33
C ASN A 16 -3.07 25.69 6.94
N THR A 17 -4.40 25.59 6.89
CA THR A 17 -5.17 25.79 5.66
C THR A 17 -5.58 27.24 5.51
N GLY A 18 -5.66 27.73 4.28
CA GLY A 18 -6.05 29.12 4.01
C GLY A 18 -5.46 29.70 2.74
N LEU A 19 -5.55 31.02 2.61
CA LEU A 19 -4.92 31.76 1.52
C LEU A 19 -3.54 32.24 1.96
N VAL A 20 -2.52 31.94 1.17
CA VAL A 20 -1.14 32.42 1.38
C VAL A 20 -0.67 33.18 0.15
N GLU A 21 -0.11 34.37 0.35
CA GLU A 21 0.55 35.13 -0.69
C GLU A 21 2.05 34.90 -0.60
N VAL A 22 2.66 34.45 -1.70
CA VAL A 22 4.09 34.11 -1.75
C VAL A 22 4.76 34.80 -2.93
N PRO A 23 6.04 35.16 -2.82
CA PRO A 23 6.80 35.61 -3.98
C PRO A 23 6.93 34.46 -4.99
N ILE A 24 6.77 34.77 -6.28
CA ILE A 24 7.01 33.80 -7.34
C ILE A 24 8.47 33.33 -7.28
N GLY A 25 8.67 32.01 -7.42
CA GLY A 25 9.97 31.37 -7.29
C GLY A 25 10.30 30.87 -5.88
N MET A 26 9.44 31.12 -4.88
CA MET A 26 9.56 30.46 -3.57
C MET A 26 9.52 28.93 -3.76
N PRO A 27 10.44 28.16 -3.15
CA PRO A 27 10.40 26.71 -3.18
C PRO A 27 9.08 26.15 -2.63
N LEU A 28 8.58 25.07 -3.24
CA LEU A 28 7.35 24.42 -2.79
C LEU A 28 7.46 23.92 -1.34
N GLY A 29 8.64 23.45 -0.93
CA GLY A 29 8.95 23.02 0.43
C GLY A 29 8.68 24.12 1.45
N ASP A 30 9.20 25.32 1.22
CA ASP A 30 9.03 26.48 2.11
C ASP A 30 7.54 26.84 2.27
N ILE A 31 6.77 26.79 1.18
CA ILE A 31 5.32 27.02 1.25
C ILE A 31 4.64 25.97 2.13
N ILE A 32 5.00 24.70 1.98
CA ILE A 32 4.36 23.59 2.70
C ILE A 32 4.76 23.58 4.18
N TYR A 33 6.06 23.69 4.48
CA TYR A 33 6.58 23.52 5.83
C TYR A 33 6.62 24.82 6.63
N ASP A 34 7.07 25.93 6.04
CA ASP A 34 7.23 27.19 6.77
C ASP A 34 5.90 27.94 6.90
N LEU A 35 5.13 28.03 5.80
CA LEU A 35 3.83 28.72 5.81
C LEU A 35 2.70 27.77 6.24
N GLY A 36 2.66 26.59 5.64
CA GLY A 36 1.63 25.59 5.89
C GLY A 36 1.78 24.80 7.20
N GLY A 37 2.94 24.88 7.85
CA GLY A 37 3.24 24.13 9.07
C GLY A 37 3.49 22.63 8.85
N GLY A 38 3.57 22.19 7.59
CA GLY A 38 3.77 20.79 7.22
C GLY A 38 2.54 19.90 7.37
N VAL A 39 2.75 18.60 7.19
CA VAL A 39 1.68 17.58 7.26
C VAL A 39 1.31 17.31 8.74
N PRO A 40 0.00 17.23 9.09
CA PRO A 40 -0.44 16.94 10.45
C PRO A 40 0.04 15.58 10.98
N ASN A 41 0.05 15.44 12.31
CA ASN A 41 0.31 14.17 13.02
C ASN A 41 1.67 13.52 12.74
N GLY A 42 2.66 14.28 12.25
CA GLY A 42 3.99 13.75 11.94
C GLY A 42 4.03 12.79 10.75
N LYS A 43 2.93 12.72 9.97
CA LYS A 43 2.88 11.91 8.76
C LYS A 43 3.79 12.46 7.68
N ARG A 44 4.14 11.61 6.72
CA ARG A 44 5.02 12.00 5.61
C ARG A 44 4.27 12.71 4.50
N PHE A 45 4.85 13.80 4.01
CA PHE A 45 4.44 14.42 2.75
C PHE A 45 4.66 13.43 1.59
N LYS A 46 3.62 13.26 0.76
CA LYS A 46 3.66 12.40 -0.42
C LYS A 46 3.75 13.23 -1.70
N ALA A 47 2.81 14.14 -1.89
CA ALA A 47 2.72 14.97 -3.09
C ALA A 47 1.92 16.25 -2.82
N ALA A 48 2.03 17.21 -3.73
CA ALA A 48 1.12 18.34 -3.81
C ALA A 48 0.53 18.44 -5.22
N GLN A 49 -0.78 18.64 -5.32
CA GLN A 49 -1.47 18.94 -6.57
C GLN A 49 -1.47 20.45 -6.74
N LEU A 50 -0.86 20.93 -7.83
CA LEU A 50 -0.79 22.35 -8.15
C LEU A 50 -1.42 22.61 -9.51
N GLY A 51 -2.19 23.70 -9.59
CA GLY A 51 -2.85 24.15 -10.82
C GLY A 51 -4.36 23.91 -10.84
N GLY A 52 -4.94 23.52 -9.70
CA GLY A 52 -6.35 23.18 -9.58
C GLY A 52 -6.65 21.76 -10.07
N PRO A 53 -7.92 21.47 -10.42
CA PRO A 53 -8.36 20.12 -10.77
C PRO A 53 -7.68 19.55 -12.01
N SER A 54 -7.39 20.36 -13.03
CA SER A 54 -6.64 19.92 -14.23
C SER A 54 -5.12 20.16 -14.11
N GLY A 55 -4.65 20.42 -12.90
CA GLY A 55 -3.23 20.57 -12.58
C GLY A 55 -2.46 19.24 -12.58
N GLY A 56 -1.25 19.27 -12.05
CA GLY A 56 -0.42 18.07 -11.90
C GLY A 56 0.14 17.91 -10.50
N CYS A 57 0.56 16.68 -10.20
CA CYS A 57 1.18 16.31 -8.94
C CYS A 57 2.69 16.52 -8.93
N ILE A 58 3.16 17.12 -7.84
CA ILE A 58 4.58 17.32 -7.54
C ILE A 58 4.93 16.39 -6.37
N PRO A 59 5.73 15.34 -6.58
CA PRO A 59 6.10 14.39 -5.53
C PRO A 59 7.11 15.00 -4.57
N ARG A 60 7.30 14.35 -3.42
CA ARG A 60 8.32 14.69 -2.41
C ARG A 60 9.72 14.95 -2.98
N ALA A 61 10.12 14.23 -4.02
CA ALA A 61 11.43 14.39 -4.67
C ALA A 61 11.65 15.77 -5.32
N HIS A 62 10.58 16.56 -5.49
CA HIS A 62 10.60 17.87 -6.13
C HIS A 62 10.12 18.98 -5.19
N LEU A 63 10.31 18.83 -3.87
CA LEU A 63 9.97 19.89 -2.90
C LEU A 63 10.76 21.18 -3.12
N ASP A 64 12.00 21.08 -3.61
CA ASP A 64 12.86 22.24 -3.86
C ASP A 64 12.53 22.95 -5.18
N VAL A 65 11.50 22.50 -5.92
CA VAL A 65 11.11 23.15 -7.17
C VAL A 65 10.63 24.58 -6.89
N PRO A 66 11.21 25.60 -7.55
CA PRO A 66 10.70 26.95 -7.47
C PRO A 66 9.28 27.00 -8.02
N VAL A 67 8.36 27.63 -7.30
CA VAL A 67 7.00 27.86 -7.78
C VAL A 67 7.01 29.02 -8.79
N ASP A 68 7.45 28.71 -10.01
CA ASP A 68 7.49 29.57 -11.20
C ASP A 68 6.82 28.83 -12.38
N PHE A 69 6.21 29.57 -13.32
CA PHE A 69 5.46 28.98 -14.43
C PHE A 69 6.28 27.94 -15.22
N ASP A 70 7.52 28.29 -15.59
CA ASP A 70 8.37 27.46 -16.43
C ASP A 70 8.90 26.22 -15.69
N GLU A 71 9.24 26.35 -14.41
CA GLU A 71 9.79 25.25 -13.61
C GLU A 71 8.71 24.20 -13.29
N LEU A 72 7.48 24.64 -13.02
CA LEU A 72 6.36 23.75 -12.73
C LEU A 72 6.00 22.89 -13.94
N ILE A 73 6.05 23.45 -15.15
CA ILE A 73 5.77 22.70 -16.39
C ILE A 73 6.75 21.52 -16.55
N LYS A 74 8.03 21.67 -16.17
CA LYS A 74 9.04 20.61 -16.27
C LYS A 74 8.71 19.39 -15.40
N VAL A 75 8.13 19.63 -14.22
CA VAL A 75 7.70 18.57 -13.30
C VAL A 75 6.30 18.02 -13.61
N GLY A 76 5.63 18.56 -14.64
CA GLY A 76 4.31 18.13 -15.08
C GLY A 76 3.16 18.76 -14.29
N ALA A 77 3.42 19.84 -13.57
CA ALA A 77 2.41 20.67 -12.92
C ALA A 77 2.24 22.00 -13.68
N ILE A 78 1.22 22.77 -13.35
CA ILE A 78 1.00 24.10 -13.94
C ILE A 78 0.65 25.10 -12.86
N MET A 79 1.04 26.35 -13.07
CA MET A 79 0.55 27.45 -12.25
C MET A 79 -0.82 27.90 -12.78
N GLY A 80 -1.87 27.26 -12.27
CA GLY A 80 -3.26 27.52 -12.62
C GLY A 80 -3.93 28.55 -11.70
N SER A 81 -5.13 28.23 -11.20
CA SER A 81 -5.94 29.11 -10.33
C SER A 81 -5.26 29.49 -9.00
N GLY A 82 -4.24 28.75 -8.58
CA GLY A 82 -3.61 28.88 -7.27
C GLY A 82 -4.12 27.87 -6.24
N GLY A 83 -4.89 26.85 -6.64
CA GLY A 83 -5.15 25.71 -5.77
C GLY A 83 -3.87 24.89 -5.53
N LEU A 84 -3.51 24.71 -4.25
CA LEU A 84 -2.39 23.89 -3.80
C LEU A 84 -2.91 22.88 -2.76
N ILE A 85 -3.10 21.63 -3.18
CA ILE A 85 -3.65 20.57 -2.34
C ILE A 85 -2.54 19.62 -1.93
N VAL A 86 -2.24 19.58 -0.63
CA VAL A 86 -1.20 18.75 -0.03
C VAL A 86 -1.76 17.37 0.29
N MET A 87 -0.98 16.33 -0.02
CA MET A 87 -1.33 14.93 0.19
C MET A 87 -0.28 14.25 1.06
N ASP A 88 -0.75 13.46 2.03
CA ASP A 88 0.09 12.64 2.91
C ASP A 88 0.24 11.22 2.37
N GLU A 89 0.99 10.39 3.10
CA GLU A 89 1.26 9.00 2.75
C GLU A 89 0.01 8.11 2.65
N ASP A 90 -1.10 8.49 3.30
CA ASP A 90 -2.37 7.75 3.30
C ASP A 90 -3.27 8.11 2.10
N THR A 91 -2.82 9.01 1.23
CA THR A 91 -3.57 9.38 0.02
C THR A 91 -3.30 8.38 -1.11
N CYS A 92 -4.34 7.79 -1.71
CA CYS A 92 -4.20 6.98 -2.92
C CYS A 92 -4.07 7.88 -4.15
N MET A 93 -2.95 7.80 -4.90
CA MET A 93 -2.73 8.69 -6.05
C MET A 93 -3.59 8.31 -7.26
N VAL A 94 -3.99 7.03 -7.36
CA VAL A 94 -4.93 6.56 -8.39
C VAL A 94 -6.34 7.13 -8.15
N ASP A 95 -6.79 7.08 -6.90
CA ASP A 95 -8.11 7.59 -6.52
C ASP A 95 -8.19 9.13 -6.57
N MET A 96 -7.09 9.80 -6.21
CA MET A 96 -6.99 11.24 -6.36
C MET A 96 -7.06 11.66 -7.83
N ALA A 97 -6.36 10.95 -8.73
CA ALA A 97 -6.47 11.19 -10.17
C ALA A 97 -7.90 10.94 -10.68
N ARG A 98 -8.59 9.91 -10.17
CA ARG A 98 -10.01 9.64 -10.45
C ARG A 98 -10.88 10.81 -10.03
N PHE A 99 -10.72 11.31 -8.80
CA PHE A 99 -11.50 12.42 -8.24
C PHE A 99 -11.39 13.69 -9.09
N PHE A 100 -10.18 14.10 -9.45
CA PHE A 100 -10.03 15.30 -10.26
C PHE A 100 -10.47 15.12 -11.71
N LEU A 101 -10.28 13.92 -12.28
CA LEU A 101 -10.75 13.65 -13.63
C LEU A 101 -12.29 13.61 -13.70
N ASP A 102 -12.96 13.13 -12.65
CA ASP A 102 -14.42 13.19 -12.49
C ASP A 102 -14.91 14.64 -12.49
N PHE A 103 -14.28 15.50 -11.67
CA PHE A 103 -14.56 16.92 -11.66
C PHE A 103 -14.36 17.57 -13.04
N VAL A 104 -13.25 17.28 -13.73
CA VAL A 104 -12.97 17.84 -15.06
C VAL A 104 -13.97 17.36 -16.10
N GLN A 105 -14.45 16.12 -15.98
CA GLN A 105 -15.47 15.55 -16.85
C GLN A 105 -16.83 16.27 -16.66
N ASP A 106 -17.21 16.56 -15.42
CA ASP A 106 -18.44 17.29 -15.09
C ASP A 106 -18.40 18.75 -15.54
N GLU A 107 -17.24 19.39 -15.44
CA GLU A 107 -17.03 20.77 -15.91
C GLU A 107 -16.78 20.87 -17.43
N SER A 108 -16.81 19.74 -18.15
CA SER A 108 -16.64 19.74 -19.59
C SER A 108 -17.85 20.37 -20.30
N CYS A 109 -17.61 21.42 -21.08
CA CYS A 109 -18.67 22.03 -21.91
C CYS A 109 -19.20 21.13 -23.03
N GLY A 110 -18.54 19.97 -23.26
CA GLY A 110 -19.00 18.97 -24.22
C GLY A 110 -18.77 19.29 -25.70
N LYS A 111 -18.10 20.40 -26.04
CA LYS A 111 -17.95 20.88 -27.42
C LYS A 111 -17.03 20.02 -28.30
N CYS A 112 -15.85 19.65 -27.81
CA CYS A 112 -14.88 18.86 -28.58
C CYS A 112 -14.95 17.38 -28.19
N PRO A 113 -15.04 16.45 -29.18
CA PRO A 113 -15.00 15.01 -28.92
C PRO A 113 -13.81 14.52 -28.08
N PRO A 114 -12.55 14.95 -28.30
CA PRO A 114 -11.42 14.47 -27.52
C PRO A 114 -11.56 14.77 -26.04
N CYS A 115 -12.00 15.98 -25.65
CA CYS A 115 -12.32 16.26 -24.26
C CYS A 115 -13.55 15.44 -23.83
N ARG A 116 -14.74 15.70 -24.39
CA ARG A 116 -16.01 15.13 -23.90
C ARG A 116 -16.00 13.59 -23.78
N ILE A 117 -15.45 12.91 -24.77
CA ILE A 117 -15.45 11.44 -24.86
C ILE A 117 -14.14 10.89 -24.30
N GLY A 118 -13.00 11.51 -24.62
CA GLY A 118 -11.70 11.02 -24.18
C GLY A 118 -11.52 11.08 -22.67
N SER A 119 -11.84 12.20 -22.00
CA SER A 119 -11.73 12.26 -20.53
C SER A 119 -12.69 11.28 -19.86
N LYS A 120 -13.87 11.06 -20.44
CA LYS A 120 -14.80 10.01 -19.96
C LYS A 120 -14.19 8.61 -20.06
N ARG A 121 -13.53 8.28 -21.18
CA ARG A 121 -12.85 6.98 -21.33
C ARG A 121 -11.68 6.83 -20.34
N MET A 122 -10.92 7.89 -20.10
CA MET A 122 -9.89 7.88 -19.05
C MET A 122 -10.51 7.62 -17.67
N LEU A 123 -11.61 8.31 -17.34
CA LEU A 123 -12.29 8.17 -16.06
C LEU A 123 -12.81 6.76 -15.84
N GLU A 124 -13.42 6.16 -16.86
CA GLU A 124 -13.87 4.76 -16.83
C GLU A 124 -12.70 3.79 -16.55
N ILE A 125 -11.54 3.99 -17.18
CA ILE A 125 -10.36 3.15 -16.95
C ILE A 125 -9.84 3.33 -15.52
N VAL A 126 -9.62 4.56 -15.05
CA VAL A 126 -9.10 4.80 -13.70
C VAL A 126 -10.08 4.32 -12.63
N THR A 127 -11.39 4.46 -12.86
CA THR A 127 -12.44 3.94 -11.97
C THR A 127 -12.38 2.42 -11.88
N ARG A 128 -12.27 1.72 -13.02
CA ARG A 128 -12.06 0.26 -13.00
C ARG A 128 -10.81 -0.15 -12.22
N ILE A 129 -9.72 0.61 -12.34
CA ILE A 129 -8.49 0.35 -11.57
C ILE A 129 -8.77 0.48 -10.07
N CYS A 130 -9.47 1.53 -9.63
CA CYS A 130 -9.86 1.73 -8.22
C CYS A 130 -10.83 0.65 -7.71
N GLU A 131 -11.67 0.10 -8.58
CA GLU A 131 -12.57 -1.02 -8.27
C GLU A 131 -11.89 -2.40 -8.30
N GLY A 132 -10.58 -2.47 -8.57
CA GLY A 132 -9.83 -3.72 -8.72
C GLY A 132 -10.05 -4.47 -10.02
N LYS A 133 -10.76 -3.87 -10.97
CA LYS A 133 -11.02 -4.38 -12.32
C LYS A 133 -10.02 -3.88 -13.36
N GLY A 134 -8.89 -3.31 -12.93
CA GLY A 134 -7.78 -2.92 -13.82
C GLY A 134 -7.15 -4.14 -14.51
N VAL A 135 -6.66 -3.94 -15.72
CA VAL A 135 -5.99 -4.98 -16.54
C VAL A 135 -4.63 -4.50 -17.02
N GLU A 136 -3.73 -5.42 -17.35
CA GLU A 136 -2.46 -5.09 -18.01
C GLU A 136 -2.74 -4.30 -19.31
N GLY A 137 -1.93 -3.28 -19.58
CA GLY A 137 -2.14 -2.36 -20.70
C GLY A 137 -3.01 -1.14 -20.38
N ASP A 138 -3.70 -1.10 -19.23
CA ASP A 138 -4.53 0.06 -18.86
C ASP A 138 -3.68 1.33 -18.66
N ILE A 139 -2.45 1.22 -18.13
CA ILE A 139 -1.54 2.35 -17.93
C ILE A 139 -1.13 2.93 -19.28
N GLU A 140 -0.66 2.09 -20.20
CA GLU A 140 -0.21 2.48 -21.53
C GLU A 140 -1.36 3.12 -22.33
N ARG A 141 -2.57 2.57 -22.20
CA ARG A 141 -3.77 3.14 -22.80
C ARG A 141 -4.13 4.51 -22.24
N LEU A 142 -3.98 4.71 -20.92
CA LEU A 142 -4.19 6.03 -20.30
C LEU A 142 -3.16 7.05 -20.78
N GLU A 143 -1.90 6.65 -20.94
CA GLU A 143 -0.84 7.52 -21.47
C GLU A 143 -1.09 7.93 -22.92
N GLU A 144 -1.45 6.98 -23.78
CA GLU A 144 -1.77 7.24 -25.19
C GLU A 144 -2.99 8.15 -25.32
N LEU A 145 -4.08 7.80 -24.62
CA LEU A 145 -5.32 8.58 -24.64
C LEU A 145 -5.10 9.99 -24.09
N GLY A 146 -4.33 10.14 -23.01
CA GLY A 146 -4.00 11.44 -22.44
C GLY A 146 -3.21 12.34 -23.40
N LYS A 147 -2.25 11.78 -24.15
CA LYS A 147 -1.51 12.53 -25.18
C LYS A 147 -2.45 13.00 -26.30
N GLN A 148 -3.31 12.10 -26.81
CA GLN A 148 -4.27 12.44 -27.85
C GLN A 148 -5.24 13.54 -27.41
N ILE A 149 -5.79 13.44 -26.20
CA ILE A 149 -6.70 14.46 -25.65
C ILE A 149 -5.99 15.81 -25.54
N ARG A 150 -4.76 15.83 -25.03
CA ARG A 150 -3.97 17.05 -24.88
C ARG A 150 -3.73 17.74 -26.23
N GLU A 151 -3.39 16.98 -27.26
CA GLU A 151 -2.99 17.51 -28.57
C GLU A 151 -4.19 17.94 -29.44
N THR A 152 -5.37 17.34 -29.23
CA THR A 152 -6.52 17.53 -30.12
C THR A 152 -7.68 18.31 -29.49
N SER A 153 -7.60 18.66 -28.21
CA SER A 153 -8.62 19.46 -27.52
C SER A 153 -8.56 20.96 -27.88
N LEU A 154 -9.74 21.58 -27.97
CA LEU A 154 -9.89 22.95 -28.44
C LEU A 154 -9.49 24.04 -27.42
N CYS A 155 -9.61 23.76 -26.11
CA CYS A 155 -9.39 24.75 -25.06
C CYS A 155 -8.46 24.23 -23.96
N GLY A 156 -7.97 25.14 -23.12
CA GLY A 156 -7.02 24.82 -22.04
C GLY A 156 -7.54 23.76 -21.05
N LEU A 157 -8.85 23.73 -20.75
CA LEU A 157 -9.41 22.67 -19.90
C LEU A 157 -9.24 21.29 -20.55
N GLY A 158 -9.64 21.14 -21.82
CA GLY A 158 -9.48 19.87 -22.52
C GLY A 158 -8.02 19.47 -22.70
N GLN A 159 -7.13 20.44 -22.95
CA GLN A 159 -5.70 20.20 -23.08
C GLN A 159 -5.06 19.72 -21.75
N THR A 160 -5.55 20.23 -20.62
CA THR A 160 -5.01 19.91 -19.28
C THR A 160 -5.79 18.82 -18.55
N ALA A 161 -6.96 18.42 -19.05
CA ALA A 161 -7.81 17.38 -18.45
C ALA A 161 -7.08 16.06 -18.14
N PRO A 162 -6.13 15.58 -18.97
CA PRO A 162 -5.38 14.36 -18.67
C PRO A 162 -4.31 14.51 -17.58
N ASN A 163 -3.93 15.73 -17.19
CA ASN A 163 -2.76 15.99 -16.34
C ASN A 163 -2.82 15.28 -14.98
N PRO A 164 -3.95 15.21 -14.26
CA PRO A 164 -4.01 14.48 -12.99
C PRO A 164 -3.59 13.02 -13.17
N VAL A 165 -4.03 12.36 -14.24
CA VAL A 165 -3.68 10.96 -14.53
C VAL A 165 -2.25 10.83 -15.05
N LEU A 166 -1.83 11.67 -15.99
CA LEU A 166 -0.49 11.57 -16.58
C LEU A 166 0.61 11.88 -15.55
N SER A 167 0.38 12.86 -14.67
CA SER A 167 1.34 13.22 -13.62
C SER A 167 1.43 12.14 -12.54
N THR A 168 0.32 11.52 -12.14
CA THR A 168 0.35 10.43 -11.17
C THR A 168 0.92 9.14 -11.76
N ILE A 169 0.69 8.84 -13.03
CA ILE A 169 1.39 7.73 -13.70
C ILE A 169 2.90 7.99 -13.71
N ARG A 170 3.34 9.22 -14.06
CA ARG A 170 4.76 9.58 -14.11
C ARG A 170 5.47 9.37 -12.77
N HIS A 171 4.85 9.79 -11.67
CA HIS A 171 5.50 9.85 -10.35
C HIS A 171 5.12 8.69 -9.41
N PHE A 172 3.97 8.06 -9.63
CA PHE A 172 3.37 7.05 -8.76
C PHE A 172 2.90 5.81 -9.54
N ARG A 173 3.58 5.47 -10.65
CA ARG A 173 3.25 4.28 -11.48
C ARG A 173 3.09 3.01 -10.66
N SER A 174 3.92 2.82 -9.64
CA SER A 174 3.88 1.66 -8.75
C SER A 174 2.54 1.49 -8.04
N GLU A 175 1.81 2.57 -7.76
CA GLU A 175 0.46 2.48 -7.19
C GLU A 175 -0.55 1.95 -8.20
N TYR A 176 -0.47 2.37 -9.46
CA TYR A 176 -1.29 1.82 -10.54
C TYR A 176 -1.00 0.33 -10.73
N GLU A 177 0.28 -0.05 -10.75
CA GLU A 177 0.69 -1.45 -10.86
C GLU A 177 0.19 -2.29 -9.67
N ALA A 178 0.24 -1.76 -8.44
CA ALA A 178 -0.32 -2.44 -7.27
C ALA A 178 -1.84 -2.66 -7.39
N HIS A 179 -2.58 -1.66 -7.89
CA HIS A 179 -4.03 -1.80 -8.12
C HIS A 179 -4.34 -2.83 -9.20
N ILE A 180 -3.55 -2.87 -10.28
CA ILE A 180 -3.77 -3.75 -11.44
C ILE A 180 -3.34 -5.20 -11.14
N ARG A 181 -2.10 -5.38 -10.68
CA ARG A 181 -1.45 -6.70 -10.50
C ARG A 181 -1.71 -7.32 -9.15
N GLU A 182 -1.53 -6.56 -8.08
CA GLU A 182 -1.66 -7.06 -6.72
C GLU A 182 -3.12 -7.05 -6.23
N LYS A 183 -4.00 -6.35 -6.95
CA LYS A 183 -5.38 -6.09 -6.51
C LYS A 183 -5.39 -5.52 -5.10
N ARG A 184 -4.51 -4.53 -4.87
CA ARG A 184 -4.30 -3.89 -3.58
C ARG A 184 -4.20 -2.37 -3.76
N CYS A 185 -4.80 -1.63 -2.83
CA CYS A 185 -4.59 -0.19 -2.70
C CYS A 185 -3.59 0.05 -1.55
N PRO A 186 -2.35 0.53 -1.82
CA PRO A 186 -1.35 0.75 -0.77
C PRO A 186 -1.81 1.72 0.32
N ALA A 187 -2.63 2.69 -0.04
CA ALA A 187 -3.21 3.68 0.86
C ALA A 187 -4.53 3.23 1.53
N GLY A 188 -5.12 2.11 1.08
CA GLY A 188 -6.36 1.58 1.66
C GLY A 188 -7.62 2.42 1.45
N VAL A 189 -7.63 3.35 0.50
CA VAL A 189 -8.78 4.24 0.24
C VAL A 189 -9.80 3.60 -0.71
N CYS A 190 -9.33 2.82 -1.68
CA CYS A 190 -10.18 2.21 -2.70
C CYS A 190 -10.97 1.01 -2.14
N ALA A 191 -12.24 1.21 -1.79
CA ALA A 191 -13.08 0.19 -1.15
C ALA A 191 -13.12 -1.16 -1.89
N GLY A 192 -13.14 -1.16 -3.24
CA GLY A 192 -13.14 -2.39 -4.05
C GLY A 192 -11.85 -3.23 -3.94
N LEU A 193 -10.79 -2.65 -3.39
CA LEU A 193 -9.46 -3.26 -3.23
C LEU A 193 -9.10 -3.55 -1.77
N VAL A 194 -9.94 -3.15 -0.83
CA VAL A 194 -9.71 -3.36 0.61
C VAL A 194 -10.61 -4.50 1.08
N ARG A 195 -10.02 -5.68 1.25
CA ARG A 195 -10.75 -6.85 1.79
C ARG A 195 -10.98 -6.70 3.29
N ALA A 196 -10.01 -6.13 4.00
CA ALA A 196 -10.16 -5.72 5.39
C ALA A 196 -9.28 -4.49 5.68
N PRO A 197 -9.73 -3.55 6.54
CA PRO A 197 -8.96 -2.34 6.88
C PRO A 197 -7.54 -2.64 7.40
N CYS A 198 -7.37 -3.77 8.09
CA CYS A 198 -6.07 -4.16 8.65
C CYS A 198 -5.00 -4.48 7.61
N GLN A 199 -5.36 -4.88 6.39
CA GLN A 199 -4.36 -5.17 5.33
C GLN A 199 -3.63 -3.90 4.90
N SER A 200 -4.36 -2.80 4.75
CA SER A 200 -3.81 -1.51 4.34
C SER A 200 -3.15 -0.76 5.48
N ALA A 201 -3.60 -0.99 6.72
CA ALA A 201 -3.04 -0.37 7.93
C ALA A 201 -1.84 -1.14 8.51
N CYS A 202 -1.60 -2.39 8.10
CA CYS A 202 -0.50 -3.18 8.63
C CYS A 202 0.84 -2.67 8.07
N PRO A 203 1.76 -2.15 8.90
CA PRO A 203 3.05 -1.65 8.42
C PRO A 203 3.95 -2.76 7.87
N ALA A 204 3.68 -4.02 8.26
CA ALA A 204 4.33 -5.22 7.73
C ALA A 204 3.55 -5.82 6.53
N ASN A 205 2.48 -5.18 6.09
CA ASN A 205 1.60 -5.60 4.98
C ASN A 205 1.07 -7.03 5.11
N VAL A 206 0.85 -7.53 6.33
CA VAL A 206 0.46 -8.92 6.57
C VAL A 206 -0.98 -9.16 6.10
N ASP A 207 -1.18 -10.13 5.19
CA ASP A 207 -2.50 -10.59 4.75
C ASP A 207 -3.20 -11.47 5.80
N VAL A 208 -3.55 -10.87 6.94
CA VAL A 208 -4.28 -11.53 8.04
C VAL A 208 -5.63 -12.10 7.58
N PRO A 209 -6.48 -11.38 6.82
CA PRO A 209 -7.76 -11.93 6.35
C PRO A 209 -7.59 -13.13 5.42
N GLY A 210 -6.62 -13.08 4.50
CA GLY A 210 -6.31 -14.20 3.61
C GLY A 210 -5.84 -15.41 4.39
N PHE A 211 -4.98 -15.21 5.39
CA PHE A 211 -4.53 -16.27 6.30
C PHE A 211 -5.72 -16.90 7.04
N VAL A 212 -6.54 -16.08 7.71
CA VAL A 212 -7.71 -16.56 8.48
C VAL A 212 -8.72 -17.28 7.57
N ALA A 213 -8.95 -16.79 6.34
CA ALA A 213 -9.84 -17.44 5.39
C ALA A 213 -9.33 -18.82 4.95
N LEU A 214 -8.03 -18.95 4.67
CA LEU A 214 -7.41 -20.23 4.29
C LEU A 214 -7.42 -21.22 5.46
N VAL A 215 -7.16 -20.75 6.68
CA VAL A 215 -7.28 -21.56 7.90
C VAL A 215 -8.72 -22.03 8.11
N GLY A 216 -9.70 -21.14 7.98
CA GLY A 216 -11.13 -21.50 8.06
C GLY A 216 -11.56 -22.53 7.01
N GLN A 217 -10.94 -22.51 5.83
CA GLN A 217 -11.13 -23.52 4.77
C GLN A 217 -10.31 -24.80 4.97
N LYS A 218 -9.58 -24.94 6.09
CA LYS A 218 -8.64 -26.04 6.37
C LYS A 218 -7.50 -26.18 5.37
N LYS A 219 -7.19 -25.12 4.61
CA LYS A 219 -6.08 -25.05 3.64
C LYS A 219 -4.80 -24.55 4.31
N ILE A 220 -4.33 -25.28 5.31
CA ILE A 220 -3.27 -24.79 6.21
C ILE A 220 -1.93 -24.61 5.49
N ALA A 221 -1.57 -25.48 4.55
CA ALA A 221 -0.33 -25.33 3.76
C ALA A 221 -0.35 -24.08 2.88
N GLU A 222 -1.49 -23.74 2.26
CA GLU A 222 -1.66 -22.50 1.51
C GLU A 222 -1.57 -21.27 2.42
N ALA A 223 -2.14 -21.35 3.63
CA ALA A 223 -2.06 -20.29 4.63
C ALA A 223 -0.61 -20.01 5.07
N LEU A 224 0.17 -21.06 5.35
CA LEU A 224 1.58 -20.95 5.72
C LEU A 224 2.44 -20.39 4.58
N ARG A 225 2.19 -20.79 3.33
CA ARG A 225 2.85 -20.20 2.15
C ARG A 225 2.51 -18.72 1.97
N LEU A 226 1.25 -18.35 2.19
CA LEU A 226 0.82 -16.95 2.13
C LEU A 226 1.59 -16.10 3.16
N HIS A 227 1.73 -16.61 4.39
CA HIS A 227 2.48 -15.96 5.47
C HIS A 227 3.97 -15.86 5.16
N GLU A 228 4.60 -16.94 4.71
CA GLU A 228 5.99 -16.97 4.28
C GLU A 228 6.27 -15.94 3.18
N ARG A 229 5.40 -15.89 2.16
CA ARG A 229 5.51 -14.93 1.05
C ARG A 229 5.40 -13.49 1.53
N ASN A 230 4.47 -13.19 2.44
CA ASN A 230 4.32 -11.86 3.05
C ASN A 230 5.61 -11.47 3.79
N LEU A 231 6.14 -12.35 4.64
CA LEU A 231 7.37 -12.09 5.40
C LEU A 231 8.57 -11.87 4.48
N ARG A 232 8.79 -12.74 3.48
CA ARG A 232 9.93 -12.62 2.56
C ARG A 232 9.85 -11.37 1.70
N ARG A 233 8.71 -11.14 1.05
CA ARG A 233 8.59 -10.10 0.03
C ARG A 233 8.31 -8.74 0.64
N ASP A 234 7.34 -8.67 1.54
CA ASP A 234 6.80 -7.38 1.98
C ASP A 234 7.56 -6.85 3.19
N VAL A 235 8.01 -7.73 4.11
CA VAL A 235 8.75 -7.32 5.30
C VAL A 235 10.26 -7.32 5.07
N LEU A 236 10.86 -8.48 4.76
CA LEU A 236 12.33 -8.59 4.68
C LEU A 236 12.90 -7.83 3.48
N GLN A 237 12.34 -8.02 2.29
CA GLN A 237 12.77 -7.28 1.10
C GLN A 237 12.18 -5.87 1.06
N GLY A 238 10.85 -5.73 1.23
CA GLY A 238 10.15 -4.46 1.09
C GLY A 238 10.47 -3.44 2.18
N LEU A 239 10.31 -3.82 3.45
CA LEU A 239 10.51 -2.91 4.58
C LEU A 239 11.97 -2.80 5.02
N LEU A 240 12.68 -3.93 5.08
CA LEU A 240 14.06 -3.98 5.59
C LEU A 240 15.14 -3.87 4.49
N GLY A 241 14.74 -3.87 3.20
CA GLY A 241 15.65 -3.66 2.08
C GLY A 241 16.65 -4.79 1.84
N LEU A 242 16.42 -5.98 2.40
CA LEU A 242 17.31 -7.13 2.21
C LEU A 242 17.22 -7.65 0.78
N LYS A 243 18.35 -7.92 0.14
CA LYS A 243 18.38 -8.55 -1.20
C LYS A 243 18.00 -10.02 -1.09
N PRO A 244 17.47 -10.64 -2.15
CA PRO A 244 17.12 -12.07 -2.15
C PRO A 244 18.24 -13.00 -1.70
N ALA A 245 19.50 -12.66 -2.00
CA ALA A 245 20.68 -13.43 -1.60
C ALA A 245 21.07 -13.25 -0.12
N GLU A 246 20.60 -12.17 0.51
CA GLU A 246 20.83 -11.82 1.92
C GLU A 246 19.69 -12.33 2.81
N LEU A 247 18.61 -12.85 2.22
CA LEU A 247 17.51 -13.44 2.97
C LEU A 247 18.00 -14.69 3.70
N PRO A 248 17.89 -14.74 5.04
CA PRO A 248 18.21 -15.95 5.78
C PRO A 248 17.30 -17.08 5.29
N GLN A 249 17.83 -18.30 5.20
CA GLN A 249 17.01 -19.51 5.03
C GLN A 249 16.26 -19.81 6.33
N PHE A 250 15.30 -18.96 6.69
CA PHE A 250 14.50 -19.06 7.92
C PHE A 250 13.04 -18.73 7.62
N HIS A 251 12.14 -19.70 7.75
CA HIS A 251 10.70 -19.46 7.80
C HIS A 251 9.99 -20.50 8.67
N ILE A 252 9.51 -20.07 9.83
CA ILE A 252 8.10 -19.92 10.21
C ILE A 252 8.11 -19.31 11.63
N GLY A 253 7.43 -18.18 11.81
CA GLY A 253 7.15 -17.59 13.10
C GLY A 253 5.63 -17.42 13.22
N GLU A 254 4.99 -18.20 14.10
CA GLU A 254 3.59 -17.94 14.44
C GLU A 254 3.48 -16.65 15.25
N PHE A 255 2.53 -15.79 14.86
CA PHE A 255 1.85 -14.91 15.80
C PHE A 255 0.83 -15.77 16.55
N GLY A 256 0.87 -15.71 17.88
CA GLY A 256 0.12 -16.60 18.76
C GLY A 256 -1.39 -16.49 18.56
N VAL A 257 -2.05 -17.63 18.72
CA VAL A 257 -3.52 -17.72 18.74
C VAL A 257 -4.01 -17.19 20.10
N GLY A 258 -4.43 -15.94 20.12
CA GLY A 258 -5.28 -15.39 21.18
C GLY A 258 -6.71 -15.23 20.66
N ARG A 259 -7.72 -15.71 21.40
CA ARG A 259 -9.10 -15.30 21.15
C ARG A 259 -9.20 -13.77 21.31
N GLY A 260 -9.44 -13.05 20.21
CA GLY A 260 -9.79 -11.63 20.26
C GLY A 260 -9.05 -10.68 19.31
N GLY A 261 -8.25 -11.16 18.35
CA GLY A 261 -7.51 -10.28 17.44
C GLY A 261 -6.34 -9.57 18.13
N LEU A 262 -5.43 -9.01 17.32
CA LEU A 262 -4.18 -8.33 17.67
C LEU A 262 -4.16 -7.75 19.10
N ARG A 263 -3.57 -8.48 20.06
CA ARG A 263 -3.19 -7.95 21.37
C ARG A 263 -1.68 -8.06 21.57
N HIS A 264 -1.13 -6.96 22.07
CA HIS A 264 0.28 -6.70 22.41
C HIS A 264 0.90 -7.80 23.33
N PRO A 265 2.22 -8.06 23.26
CA PRO A 265 2.89 -9.25 23.84
C PRO A 265 2.89 -9.49 25.37
N ASN A 266 2.14 -8.79 26.21
CA ASN A 266 2.25 -8.91 27.68
C ASN A 266 0.96 -9.32 28.42
N LEU A 267 0.04 -10.09 27.81
CA LEU A 267 -1.30 -10.33 28.41
C LEU A 267 -1.64 -11.79 28.77
N TRP A 268 -0.66 -12.70 28.86
CA TRP A 268 -0.89 -14.05 29.41
C TRP A 268 0.07 -14.39 30.55
N GLU A 269 0.20 -13.50 31.53
CA GLU A 269 0.63 -13.92 32.87
C GLU A 269 -0.59 -14.51 33.59
N GLY A 270 -0.85 -15.80 33.35
CA GLY A 270 -1.94 -16.52 34.02
C GLY A 270 -2.04 -17.98 33.58
N THR A 271 -2.20 -18.89 34.55
CA THR A 271 -2.47 -20.31 34.30
C THR A 271 -3.81 -20.50 33.59
N VAL A 272 -3.79 -20.97 32.35
CA VAL A 272 -4.97 -21.31 31.55
C VAL A 272 -5.61 -22.60 32.12
N SER A 273 -6.93 -22.62 32.34
CA SER A 273 -7.62 -23.76 32.95
C SER A 273 -8.77 -24.31 32.08
N GLY A 274 -9.02 -25.62 32.16
CA GLY A 274 -10.20 -26.26 31.55
C GLY A 274 -10.31 -26.11 30.03
N ALA A 275 -11.49 -25.71 29.55
CA ALA A 275 -11.85 -25.64 28.13
C ALA A 275 -10.95 -24.71 27.29
N GLU A 276 -10.31 -23.71 27.91
CA GLU A 276 -9.37 -22.82 27.24
C GLU A 276 -8.05 -23.53 26.92
N ALA A 277 -7.59 -24.44 27.79
CA ALA A 277 -6.42 -25.27 27.55
C ALA A 277 -6.69 -26.29 26.44
N GLU A 278 -7.90 -26.84 26.37
CA GLU A 278 -8.31 -27.78 25.34
C GLU A 278 -8.47 -27.12 23.95
N ALA A 279 -9.04 -25.91 23.91
CA ALA A 279 -9.08 -25.10 22.70
C ALA A 279 -7.67 -24.71 22.22
N LEU A 280 -6.78 -24.35 23.15
CA LEU A 280 -5.38 -24.07 22.84
C LEU A 280 -4.67 -25.31 22.29
N ALA A 281 -4.86 -26.48 22.91
CA ALA A 281 -4.29 -27.74 22.42
C ALA A 281 -4.78 -28.12 21.02
N HIS A 282 -6.06 -27.85 20.71
CA HIS A 282 -6.63 -28.06 19.39
C HIS A 282 -5.98 -27.15 18.33
N GLU A 283 -5.83 -25.85 18.63
CA GLU A 283 -5.16 -24.88 17.74
C GLU A 283 -3.69 -25.25 17.49
N ILE A 284 -2.96 -25.65 18.54
CA ILE A 284 -1.59 -26.16 18.43
C ILE A 284 -1.53 -27.40 17.51
N ALA A 285 -2.47 -28.34 17.66
CA ALA A 285 -2.52 -29.54 16.83
C ALA A 285 -2.86 -29.26 15.35
N LEU A 286 -3.58 -28.18 15.06
CA LEU A 286 -3.83 -27.69 13.70
C LEU A 286 -2.57 -27.05 13.10
N GLY A 287 -1.90 -26.18 13.86
CA GLY A 287 -0.63 -25.54 13.46
C GLY A 287 0.44 -26.58 13.13
N HIS A 288 0.63 -27.58 14.00
CA HIS A 288 1.58 -28.68 13.76
C HIS A 288 1.23 -29.52 12.53
N ARG A 289 -0.05 -29.88 12.33
CA ARG A 289 -0.46 -30.65 11.14
C ARG A 289 -0.24 -29.86 9.86
N GLY A 290 -0.51 -28.56 9.88
CA GLY A 290 -0.26 -27.65 8.77
C GLY A 290 1.21 -27.56 8.42
N LEU A 291 2.07 -27.38 9.43
CA LEU A 291 3.51 -27.34 9.26
C LEU A 291 4.03 -28.65 8.67
N LEU A 292 3.65 -29.80 9.23
CA LEU A 292 4.07 -31.11 8.73
C LEU A 292 3.63 -31.34 7.28
N ALA A 293 2.43 -30.87 6.90
CA ALA A 293 1.97 -30.93 5.52
C ALA A 293 2.82 -30.05 4.59
N TYR A 294 3.13 -28.82 5.01
CA TYR A 294 4.00 -27.90 4.27
C TYR A 294 5.42 -28.46 4.07
N LEU A 295 6.04 -29.03 5.11
CA LEU A 295 7.38 -29.63 5.04
C LEU A 295 7.48 -30.82 4.08
N ARG A 296 6.36 -31.51 3.84
CA ARG A 296 6.30 -32.65 2.93
C ARG A 296 6.32 -32.22 1.46
N GLU A 297 5.93 -30.98 1.17
CA GLU A 297 5.95 -30.37 -0.16
C GLU A 297 7.37 -29.88 -0.53
N ASP A 298 7.71 -29.86 -1.82
CA ASP A 298 9.08 -29.54 -2.28
C ASP A 298 9.57 -28.15 -1.83
N GLY A 299 8.67 -27.18 -1.65
CA GLY A 299 8.99 -25.86 -1.11
C GLY A 299 9.36 -25.89 0.39
N GLY A 300 8.66 -26.71 1.19
CA GLY A 300 8.91 -26.82 2.62
C GLY A 300 10.16 -27.64 2.98
N ARG A 301 10.64 -28.49 2.08
CA ARG A 301 11.91 -29.23 2.24
C ARG A 301 13.16 -28.33 2.27
N THR A 302 13.01 -27.04 1.98
CA THR A 302 14.10 -26.06 2.07
C THR A 302 14.15 -25.34 3.42
N ALA A 303 13.18 -25.58 4.31
CA ALA A 303 13.15 -25.00 5.65
C ALA A 303 14.23 -25.64 6.54
N ARG A 304 15.08 -24.81 7.15
CA ARG A 304 16.15 -25.24 8.08
C ARG A 304 15.88 -24.90 9.55
N SER A 305 14.77 -24.21 9.81
CA SER A 305 14.42 -23.64 11.11
C SER A 305 12.97 -23.15 11.12
N ALA A 306 12.26 -23.39 12.24
CA ALA A 306 10.88 -22.94 12.44
C ALA A 306 10.66 -22.71 13.93
N THR A 307 9.91 -21.68 14.29
CA THR A 307 9.69 -21.29 15.68
C THR A 307 8.21 -21.03 15.90
N LEU A 308 7.61 -21.76 16.84
CA LEU A 308 6.25 -21.57 17.30
C LEU A 308 6.25 -20.58 18.46
N TRP A 309 5.34 -19.60 18.50
CA TRP A 309 5.19 -18.74 19.67
C TRP A 309 3.85 -19.01 20.33
N LEU A 310 3.90 -19.56 21.54
CA LEU A 310 2.73 -19.92 22.34
C LEU A 310 2.84 -19.26 23.70
N THR A 311 1.78 -18.58 24.14
CA THR A 311 1.65 -18.04 25.50
C THR A 311 2.86 -17.22 26.00
N GLY A 312 3.49 -16.44 25.11
CA GLY A 312 4.65 -15.62 25.45
C GLY A 312 6.01 -16.33 25.34
N ARG A 313 6.05 -17.61 24.95
CA ARG A 313 7.27 -18.40 24.80
C ARG A 313 7.51 -18.82 23.35
N TYR A 314 8.77 -18.83 22.94
CA TYR A 314 9.22 -19.32 21.63
C TYR A 314 9.64 -20.79 21.73
N TYR A 315 9.22 -21.60 20.75
CA TYR A 315 9.51 -23.02 20.65
C TYR A 315 10.14 -23.30 19.29
N ASP A 316 11.42 -23.61 19.24
CA ASP A 316 12.08 -24.03 18.01
C ASP A 316 11.66 -25.46 17.63
N LEU A 317 11.11 -25.61 16.44
CA LEU A 317 10.59 -26.86 15.89
C LEU A 317 11.65 -27.66 15.09
N PHE A 318 12.76 -27.04 14.67
CA PHE A 318 13.85 -27.72 13.94
C PHE A 318 15.24 -27.58 14.58
N GLY A 319 15.38 -26.84 15.68
CA GLY A 319 16.67 -26.48 16.28
C GLY A 319 16.61 -26.23 17.79
N TRP A 320 16.30 -27.30 18.54
CA TRP A 320 16.28 -27.43 20.00
C TRP A 320 17.26 -26.53 20.77
N MET A 321 16.77 -25.49 21.45
CA MET A 321 17.57 -24.81 22.50
C MET A 321 17.51 -25.52 23.86
N ASN A 322 16.50 -26.37 24.13
CA ASN A 322 16.54 -27.35 25.21
C ASN A 322 15.45 -28.44 25.03
N PRO A 323 15.78 -29.74 24.87
CA PRO A 323 14.82 -30.85 24.78
C PRO A 323 13.77 -30.89 25.90
N ALA A 324 14.12 -30.39 27.08
CA ALA A 324 13.28 -30.42 28.27
C ALA A 324 12.07 -29.48 28.21
N ASP A 325 12.02 -28.56 27.24
CA ASP A 325 11.00 -27.52 27.15
C ASP A 325 9.82 -27.89 26.21
N ALA A 326 9.91 -29.02 25.49
CA ALA A 326 8.84 -29.50 24.61
C ALA A 326 7.81 -30.35 25.36
N LEU A 327 6.52 -30.14 25.11
CA LEU A 327 5.47 -31.05 25.59
C LEU A 327 5.64 -32.44 24.93
N PRO A 328 5.65 -33.55 25.70
CA PRO A 328 5.93 -34.90 25.18
C PRO A 328 5.05 -35.33 24.00
N GLU A 329 3.78 -34.91 24.03
CA GLU A 329 2.78 -35.22 23.01
C GLU A 329 3.06 -34.52 21.67
N ALA A 330 3.60 -33.31 21.72
CA ALA A 330 3.97 -32.54 20.53
C ALA A 330 5.20 -33.13 19.82
N ALA A 331 6.21 -33.53 20.61
CA ALA A 331 7.41 -34.18 20.08
C ALA A 331 7.09 -35.50 19.37
N ALA A 332 6.20 -36.32 19.95
CA ALA A 332 5.77 -37.59 19.37
C ALA A 332 5.01 -37.41 18.04
N ALA A 333 4.13 -36.41 17.94
CA ALA A 333 3.37 -36.12 16.73
C ALA A 333 4.26 -35.65 15.56
N VAL A 334 5.28 -34.84 15.84
CA VAL A 334 6.24 -34.37 14.83
C VAL A 334 7.14 -35.50 14.34
N ALA A 335 7.68 -36.32 15.25
CA ALA A 335 8.50 -37.48 14.89
C ALA A 335 7.74 -38.49 14.02
N ALA A 336 6.46 -38.75 14.33
CA ALA A 336 5.59 -39.59 13.51
C ALA A 336 5.30 -38.94 12.14
N GLY A 337 5.17 -37.62 12.10
CA GLY A 337 4.92 -36.86 10.87
C GLY A 337 6.10 -36.79 9.90
N LEU A 338 7.33 -36.72 10.42
CA LEU A 338 8.57 -36.66 9.62
C LEU A 338 9.05 -38.04 9.14
N GLY A 339 8.43 -39.13 9.62
CA GLY A 339 8.76 -40.50 9.20
C GLY A 339 10.20 -40.89 9.52
N GLY A 340 10.77 -40.35 10.61
CA GLY A 340 12.14 -40.64 11.04
C GLY A 340 13.24 -40.04 10.16
N LYS A 341 12.93 -39.04 9.32
CA LYS A 341 13.97 -38.25 8.65
C LYS A 341 14.55 -37.23 9.64
N PRO A 342 15.88 -37.08 9.70
CA PRO A 342 16.55 -36.14 10.59
C PRO A 342 16.16 -34.69 10.30
#